data_AF-A0A538TK94-F1
#
_entry.id   AF-A0A538TK94-F1
#
_cell.length_a   1.000
_cell.length_b   1.000
_cell.length_c   1.000
_cell.angle_alpha   90.00
_cell.angle_beta   90.00
_cell.angle_gamma   90.00
#
_symmetry.space_group_name_H-M   'P 1'
#
loop_
_entity.id
_entity.type
_entity.pdbx_description
1 polymer ?
#
loop_
_entity_poly.entity_id
_entity_poly.type
_entity_poly.pdbx_seq_one_letter_code
_entity_poly.pdbx_strand_id
1 'polypeptide(L)'
;MYRIPTITVALTNQTRSDIYLVGSLDGSDSKWRYPHCYFDVIGPDGKPVSGAWVLCPSVNPLEGRDFVRVPPGGTFDPYHGGAGYPFFAAHQISPYTFRVPGKYRIRFFYSTASEVMADWAWDGREGLTEKFSLVPKVEVSSNEVVVEVAPPSELR
;
A
#
# COMPACT_ATOMS: atom_id res chain seq x y z
N MET A 1 -12.72 3.44 -22.79
CA MET A 1 -12.05 2.97 -21.56
C MET A 1 -11.74 4.21 -20.73
N TYR A 2 -12.11 4.24 -19.45
CA TYR A 2 -11.78 5.39 -18.58
C TYR A 2 -10.29 5.42 -18.29
N ARG A 3 -9.70 6.61 -18.21
CA ARG A 3 -8.32 6.77 -17.75
C ARG A 3 -8.28 6.54 -16.24
N ILE A 4 -7.28 5.80 -15.79
CA ILE A 4 -7.04 5.54 -14.37
C ILE A 4 -6.04 6.60 -13.90
N PRO A 5 -6.25 7.24 -12.74
CA PRO A 5 -5.25 8.15 -12.19
C PRO A 5 -3.97 7.38 -11.89
N THR A 6 -2.82 7.95 -12.24
CA THR A 6 -1.54 7.53 -11.69
C THR A 6 -1.41 8.16 -10.31
N ILE A 7 -1.19 7.33 -9.29
CA ILE A 7 -1.00 7.79 -7.91
C ILE A 7 0.40 7.35 -7.47
N THR A 8 1.17 8.29 -6.95
CA THR A 8 2.49 8.04 -6.38
C THR A 8 2.41 8.19 -4.87
N VAL A 9 3.01 7.24 -4.14
CA VAL A 9 3.11 7.27 -2.69
C VAL A 9 4.58 7.43 -2.31
N ALA A 10 4.85 8.28 -1.34
CA ALA A 10 6.18 8.45 -0.78
C ALA A 10 6.10 8.54 0.75
N LEU A 11 6.68 7.56 1.43
CA LEU A 11 6.94 7.57 2.86
C LEU A 11 8.34 8.13 3.08
N THR A 12 8.46 9.18 3.90
CA THR A 12 9.76 9.83 4.16
C THR A 12 10.22 9.52 5.58
N ASN A 13 11.45 9.04 5.73
CA ASN A 13 12.05 8.88 7.05
C ASN A 13 12.42 10.25 7.63
N GLN A 14 11.63 10.75 8.56
CA GLN A 14 11.87 12.01 9.28
C GLN A 14 12.67 11.84 10.57
N THR A 15 13.18 10.64 10.86
CA THR A 15 14.01 10.38 12.03
C THR A 15 15.48 10.74 11.75
N ARG A 16 16.33 10.61 12.78
CA ARG A 16 17.78 10.84 12.69
C ARG A 16 18.58 9.57 12.43
N SER A 17 17.92 8.43 12.30
CA SER A 17 18.55 7.11 12.14
C SER A 17 18.02 6.40 10.90
N ASP A 18 18.76 5.41 10.41
CA ASP A 18 18.22 4.48 9.43
C ASP A 18 17.02 3.74 10.03
N ILE A 19 16.00 3.52 9.20
CA ILE A 19 14.86 2.65 9.52
C ILE A 19 14.73 1.58 8.44
N TYR A 20 13.96 0.53 8.73
CA TYR A 20 13.50 -0.39 7.70
C TYR A 20 12.00 -0.24 7.49
N LEU A 21 11.57 -0.23 6.25
CA LEU A 21 10.17 -0.28 5.87
C LEU A 21 9.91 -1.51 5.01
N VAL A 22 8.69 -2.03 5.08
CA VAL A 22 8.20 -3.11 4.24
C VAL A 22 7.07 -2.57 3.38
N GLY A 23 7.08 -2.89 2.09
CA GLY A 23 6.07 -2.43 1.15
C GLY A 23 4.78 -3.23 1.21
N SER A 24 3.93 -3.06 0.20
CA SER A 24 2.70 -3.82 0.05
C SER A 24 3.03 -5.29 -0.19
N LEU A 25 2.55 -6.14 0.69
CA LEU A 25 2.66 -7.58 0.58
C LEU A 25 1.32 -8.19 0.18
N ASP A 26 1.35 -9.48 -0.15
CA ASP A 26 0.12 -10.24 -0.34
C ASP A 26 -0.76 -10.19 0.93
N GLY A 27 -2.01 -9.74 0.79
CA GLY A 27 -2.94 -9.54 1.91
C GLY A 27 -2.77 -8.24 2.73
N SER A 28 -1.75 -7.41 2.43
CA SER A 28 -1.57 -6.10 3.09
C SER A 28 -2.74 -5.15 2.82
N ASP A 29 -3.31 -5.21 1.62
CA ASP A 29 -4.34 -4.31 1.14
C ASP A 29 -5.74 -4.65 1.72
N SER A 30 -5.92 -5.93 2.07
CA SER A 30 -7.10 -6.53 2.70
C SER A 30 -7.00 -6.60 4.22
N LYS A 31 -5.92 -6.06 4.80
CA LYS A 31 -5.63 -6.05 6.24
C LYS A 31 -5.55 -7.45 6.87
N TRP A 32 -5.11 -8.44 6.09
CA TRP A 32 -4.92 -9.81 6.59
C TRP A 32 -3.58 -10.00 7.27
N ARG A 33 -2.61 -9.14 6.96
CA ARG A 33 -1.29 -9.11 7.59
C ARG A 33 -0.69 -7.71 7.55
N TYR A 34 0.32 -7.50 8.38
CA TYR A 34 1.15 -6.32 8.33
C TYR A 34 2.25 -6.39 7.26
N PRO A 35 2.67 -5.24 6.71
CA PRO A 35 2.09 -3.92 6.96
C PRO A 35 0.70 -3.82 6.33
N HIS A 36 -0.25 -3.13 6.97
CA HIS A 36 -1.45 -2.72 6.25
C HIS A 36 -1.03 -1.65 5.25
N CYS A 37 -1.34 -1.84 3.98
CA CYS A 37 -0.91 -0.94 2.92
C CYS A 37 -1.98 -0.87 1.84
N TYR A 38 -2.86 0.12 1.92
CA TYR A 38 -4.09 0.19 1.12
C TYR A 38 -4.50 1.62 0.80
N PHE A 39 -5.39 1.74 -0.18
CA PHE A 39 -6.14 2.96 -0.44
C PHE A 39 -7.59 2.77 -0.04
N ASP A 40 -8.14 3.74 0.70
CA ASP A 40 -9.59 3.93 0.76
C ASP A 40 -10.01 4.80 -0.41
N VAL A 41 -11.00 4.31 -1.16
CA VAL A 41 -11.58 5.02 -2.29
C VAL A 41 -13.07 5.18 -2.06
N ILE A 42 -13.54 6.43 -2.02
CA ILE A 42 -14.96 6.77 -1.95
C ILE A 42 -15.42 7.23 -3.33
N GLY A 43 -16.47 6.59 -3.85
CA GLY A 43 -17.02 6.85 -5.16
C GLY A 43 -17.92 8.10 -5.23
N PRO A 44 -18.40 8.45 -6.43
CA PRO A 44 -19.26 9.61 -6.66
C PRO A 44 -20.59 9.57 -5.90
N ASP A 45 -21.07 8.37 -5.54
CA ASP A 45 -22.27 8.16 -4.73
C ASP A 45 -22.02 8.30 -3.22
N GLY A 46 -20.79 8.63 -2.82
CA GLY A 46 -20.38 8.77 -1.43
C GLY A 46 -20.11 7.45 -0.72
N LYS A 47 -20.09 6.30 -1.42
CA LYS A 47 -19.86 4.98 -0.81
C LYS A 47 -18.44 4.46 -1.08
N PRO A 48 -17.91 3.57 -0.22
CA PRO A 48 -16.66 2.88 -0.51
C PRO A 48 -16.75 2.08 -1.80
N VAL A 49 -15.73 2.21 -2.65
CA VAL A 49 -15.60 1.41 -3.86
C VAL A 49 -14.94 0.09 -3.48
N SER A 50 -15.65 -1.01 -3.68
CA SER A 50 -15.09 -2.34 -3.55
C SER A 50 -14.18 -2.60 -4.76
N GLY A 51 -12.89 -2.83 -4.51
CA GLY A 51 -11.95 -3.31 -5.53
C GLY A 51 -12.37 -4.68 -6.08
N ALA A 52 -11.72 -5.11 -7.16
CA ALA A 52 -11.88 -6.49 -7.63
C ALA A 52 -11.28 -7.44 -6.58
N TRP A 53 -12.14 -8.18 -5.88
CA TRP A 53 -11.71 -9.20 -4.92
C TRP A 53 -11.16 -10.41 -5.67
N VAL A 54 -9.86 -10.67 -5.51
CA VAL A 54 -9.26 -11.95 -5.89
C VAL A 54 -8.89 -12.66 -4.59
N LEU A 55 -9.63 -13.71 -4.25
CA LEU A 55 -9.35 -14.51 -3.07
C LEU A 55 -8.12 -15.39 -3.37
N CYS A 56 -6.97 -15.08 -2.78
CA CYS A 56 -5.85 -16.00 -2.69
C CYS A 56 -5.84 -16.61 -1.29
N PRO A 57 -5.98 -17.94 -1.11
CA PRO A 57 -6.01 -18.55 0.22
C PRO A 57 -4.65 -18.61 0.91
N SER A 58 -3.56 -18.25 0.22
CA SER A 58 -2.20 -18.26 0.75
C SER A 58 -1.53 -16.90 0.56
N VAL A 59 -0.87 -16.40 1.60
CA VAL A 59 0.01 -15.22 1.51
C VAL A 59 1.47 -15.66 1.36
N ASN A 60 2.23 -14.98 0.51
CA ASN A 60 3.66 -15.27 0.32
C ASN A 60 4.47 -15.10 1.62
N PRO A 61 5.51 -15.90 1.89
CA PRO A 61 6.32 -15.72 3.10
C PRO A 61 6.98 -14.33 3.13
N LEU A 62 7.18 -13.80 4.34
CA LEU A 62 8.00 -12.61 4.56
C LEU A 62 9.48 -13.00 4.48
N GLU A 63 10.28 -12.22 3.76
CA GLU A 63 11.68 -12.50 3.49
C GLU A 63 12.57 -11.29 3.81
N GLY A 64 13.86 -11.54 4.04
CA GLY A 64 14.81 -10.49 4.37
C GLY A 64 14.95 -9.40 3.31
N ARG A 65 14.57 -9.69 2.05
CA ARG A 65 14.55 -8.73 0.93
C ARG A 65 13.36 -7.77 0.97
N ASP A 66 12.32 -8.07 1.74
CA ASP A 66 11.13 -7.22 1.86
C ASP A 66 11.38 -6.01 2.77
N PHE A 67 12.45 -6.07 3.56
CA PHE A 67 12.90 -4.98 4.42
C PHE A 67 13.82 -4.04 3.66
N VAL A 68 13.29 -2.85 3.34
CA VAL A 68 14.02 -1.80 2.64
C VAL A 68 14.57 -0.81 3.64
N ARG A 69 15.89 -0.64 3.63
CA ARG A 69 16.55 0.40 4.42
C ARG A 69 16.18 1.77 3.87
N VAL A 70 15.72 2.67 4.74
CA VAL A 70 15.42 4.06 4.42
C VAL A 70 16.28 4.96 5.30
N PRO A 71 17.31 5.63 4.75
CA PRO A 71 18.16 6.52 5.53
C PRO A 71 17.39 7.76 6.00
N PRO A 72 17.93 8.54 6.97
CA PRO A 72 17.37 9.83 7.35
C PRO A 72 17.12 10.73 6.13
N GLY A 73 15.91 11.26 5.99
CA GLY A 73 15.48 12.06 4.83
C GLY A 73 15.20 11.25 3.55
N GLY A 74 15.47 9.93 3.56
CA GLY A 74 15.19 9.04 2.44
C GLY A 74 13.68 8.82 2.23
N THR A 75 13.32 8.51 0.99
CA THR A 75 11.95 8.21 0.57
C THR A 75 11.77 6.75 0.20
N PHE A 76 10.56 6.24 0.44
CA PHE A 76 10.17 4.87 0.17
C PHE A 76 8.79 4.84 -0.49
N ASP A 77 8.68 4.14 -1.62
CA ASP A 77 7.39 3.88 -2.28
C ASP A 77 6.96 2.44 -1.98
N PRO A 78 5.87 2.24 -1.21
CA PRO A 78 5.45 0.91 -0.77
C PRO A 78 4.87 0.05 -1.91
N TYR A 79 4.64 0.61 -3.10
CA TYR A 79 4.12 -0.12 -4.26
C TYR A 79 5.16 -0.28 -5.38
N HIS A 80 6.41 0.14 -5.17
CA HIS A 80 7.43 0.12 -6.22
C HIS A 80 7.97 -1.30 -6.47
N GLY A 81 7.59 -1.90 -7.59
CA GLY A 81 8.08 -3.21 -8.06
C GLY A 81 9.41 -3.18 -8.84
N GLY A 82 10.18 -2.09 -8.76
CA GLY A 82 11.47 -1.91 -9.45
C GLY A 82 12.67 -1.98 -8.50
N ALA A 83 13.83 -2.41 -9.01
CA ALA A 83 15.08 -2.69 -8.25
C ALA A 83 15.09 -3.98 -7.42
N GLY A 84 14.30 -4.99 -7.79
CA GLY A 84 14.37 -6.34 -7.19
C GLY A 84 13.52 -6.53 -5.93
N TYR A 85 12.64 -5.59 -5.61
CA TYR A 85 11.69 -5.69 -4.50
C TYR A 85 10.35 -6.29 -4.95
N PRO A 86 9.78 -7.27 -4.23
CA PRO A 86 8.61 -8.04 -4.67
C PRO A 86 7.27 -7.44 -4.19
N PHE A 87 7.12 -6.11 -4.16
CA PHE A 87 5.90 -5.50 -3.62
C PHE A 87 4.71 -5.59 -4.58
N PHE A 88 3.53 -5.81 -4.00
CA PHE A 88 2.27 -5.91 -4.73
C PHE A 88 1.82 -4.54 -5.19
N ALA A 89 1.09 -4.50 -6.30
CA ALA A 89 0.52 -3.27 -6.82
C ALA A 89 -0.74 -2.85 -6.04
N ALA A 90 -1.09 -1.57 -6.09
CA ALA A 90 -2.29 -1.04 -5.47
C ALA A 90 -3.57 -1.47 -6.23
N HIS A 91 -4.13 -2.63 -5.89
CA HIS A 91 -5.31 -3.19 -6.57
C HIS A 91 -6.56 -2.29 -6.51
N GLN A 92 -6.67 -1.44 -5.49
CA GLN A 92 -7.74 -0.44 -5.37
C GLN A 92 -7.64 0.66 -6.45
N ILE A 93 -6.47 0.89 -7.03
CA ILE A 93 -6.25 1.88 -8.10
C ILE A 93 -6.25 1.14 -9.45
N SER A 94 -7.44 0.72 -9.88
CA SER A 94 -7.62 -0.12 -11.08
C SER A 94 -8.77 0.40 -11.94
N PRO A 95 -8.89 -0.03 -13.22
CA PRO A 95 -9.99 0.43 -14.07
C PRO A 95 -11.37 0.03 -13.55
N TYR A 96 -11.46 -1.01 -12.71
CA TYR A 96 -12.71 -1.42 -12.08
C TYR A 96 -13.24 -0.36 -11.09
N THR A 97 -12.33 0.28 -10.36
CA THR A 97 -12.65 1.33 -9.38
C THR A 97 -13.24 2.58 -10.04
N PHE A 98 -12.66 2.99 -11.18
CA PHE A 98 -12.96 4.26 -11.87
C PHE A 98 -13.94 4.09 -13.05
N ARG A 99 -14.92 3.18 -12.94
CA ARG A 99 -15.86 2.86 -14.03
C ARG A 99 -17.07 3.79 -14.13
N VAL A 100 -17.34 4.60 -13.11
CA VAL A 100 -18.48 5.53 -13.05
C VAL A 100 -17.96 6.96 -13.13
N PRO A 101 -18.46 7.81 -14.03
CA PRO A 101 -18.07 9.21 -14.06
C PRO A 101 -18.41 9.94 -12.75
N GLY A 102 -17.60 10.93 -12.40
CA GLY A 102 -17.80 11.78 -11.21
C GLY A 102 -16.57 11.88 -10.32
N LYS A 103 -16.76 12.47 -9.14
CA LYS A 103 -15.68 12.76 -8.19
C LYS A 103 -15.42 11.58 -7.26
N TYR A 104 -14.17 11.18 -7.17
CA TYR A 104 -13.67 10.18 -6.25
C TYR A 104 -12.77 10.82 -5.20
N ARG A 105 -12.89 10.37 -3.95
CA ARG A 105 -11.97 10.75 -2.86
C ARG A 105 -11.07 9.57 -2.55
N ILE A 106 -9.77 9.80 -2.51
CA ILE A 106 -8.77 8.76 -2.37
C ILE A 106 -7.85 9.12 -1.20
N ARG A 107 -7.61 8.16 -0.30
CA ARG A 107 -6.65 8.31 0.79
C ARG A 107 -5.82 7.05 0.94
N PHE A 108 -4.51 7.22 1.07
CA PHE A 108 -3.58 6.14 1.34
C PHE A 108 -3.43 5.90 2.85
N PHE A 109 -3.30 4.65 3.23
CA PHE A 109 -3.06 4.20 4.60
C PHE A 109 -1.91 3.21 4.66
N TYR A 110 -1.03 3.41 5.64
CA TYR A 110 0.08 2.53 5.95
C TYR A 110 0.16 2.28 7.45
N SER A 111 0.21 1.02 7.86
CA SER A 111 0.34 0.64 9.27
C SER A 111 1.36 -0.47 9.43
N THR A 112 2.23 -0.27 10.41
CA THR A 112 3.30 -1.18 10.86
C THR A 112 3.17 -1.42 12.36
N ALA A 113 2.00 -1.13 12.94
CA ALA A 113 1.78 -1.05 14.37
C ALA A 113 1.97 -2.38 15.12
N SER A 114 1.85 -3.53 14.45
CA SER A 114 2.05 -4.81 15.14
C SER A 114 3.52 -5.08 15.49
N GLU A 115 3.73 -5.42 16.75
CA GLU A 115 4.99 -5.93 17.30
C GLU A 115 5.10 -7.46 17.23
N VAL A 116 4.02 -8.15 16.85
CA VAL A 116 3.97 -9.61 16.81
C VAL A 116 4.32 -10.07 15.40
N MET A 117 5.46 -10.77 15.23
CA MET A 117 5.92 -11.25 13.92
C MET A 117 4.87 -12.11 13.20
N ALA A 118 4.07 -12.88 13.94
CA ALA A 118 2.99 -13.71 13.37
C ALA A 118 1.91 -12.89 12.65
N ASP A 119 1.73 -11.62 13.01
CA ASP A 119 0.79 -10.73 12.33
C ASP A 119 1.34 -10.23 10.97
N TRP A 120 2.65 -10.39 10.74
CA TRP A 120 3.34 -10.01 9.50
C TRP A 120 3.59 -11.22 8.59
N ALA A 121 3.96 -12.35 9.19
CA ALA A 121 4.33 -13.57 8.51
C ALA A 121 3.50 -14.75 9.06
N TRP A 122 2.72 -15.38 8.18
CA TRP A 122 1.92 -16.55 8.52
C TRP A 122 2.79 -17.77 8.92
N ASP A 123 4.01 -17.84 8.38
CA ASP A 123 5.03 -18.84 8.71
C ASP A 123 6.31 -18.10 9.10
N GLY A 124 6.62 -18.09 10.40
CA GLY A 124 7.73 -17.35 10.97
C GLY A 124 9.07 -17.90 10.49
N ARG A 125 9.79 -17.16 9.65
CA ARG A 125 11.15 -17.52 9.24
C ARG A 125 12.19 -17.01 10.23
N GLU A 126 13.16 -17.86 10.53
CA GLU A 126 14.33 -17.50 11.34
C GLU A 126 15.13 -16.36 10.68
N GLY A 127 15.73 -15.48 11.49
CA GLY A 127 16.66 -14.45 11.03
C GLY A 127 16.06 -13.10 10.63
N LEU A 128 14.74 -12.89 10.77
CA LEU A 128 14.10 -11.59 10.46
C LEU A 128 14.02 -10.64 11.67
N THR A 129 14.25 -11.14 12.89
CA THR A 129 14.04 -10.42 14.15
C THR A 129 14.81 -9.10 14.24
N GLU A 130 16.06 -9.07 13.75
CA GLU A 130 16.90 -7.87 13.79
C GLU A 130 16.37 -6.75 12.88
N LYS A 131 15.99 -7.07 11.64
CA LYS A 131 15.41 -6.05 10.74
C LYS A 131 14.03 -5.61 11.23
N PHE A 132 13.26 -6.54 11.76
CA PHE A 132 11.93 -6.28 12.29
C PHE A 132 11.92 -5.34 13.48
N SER A 133 12.91 -5.43 14.37
CA SER A 133 13.04 -4.49 15.49
C SER A 133 13.39 -3.06 15.05
N LEU A 134 13.92 -2.89 13.83
CA LEU A 134 14.21 -1.61 13.21
C LEU A 134 13.06 -1.07 12.35
N VAL A 135 11.95 -1.80 12.24
CA VAL A 135 10.72 -1.30 11.61
C VAL A 135 9.98 -0.43 12.64
N PRO A 136 9.78 0.87 12.37
CA PRO A 136 9.02 1.72 13.28
C PRO A 136 7.59 1.19 13.40
N LYS A 137 6.99 1.29 14.58
CA LYS A 137 5.61 0.86 14.83
C LYS A 137 4.69 2.07 14.73
N VAL A 138 4.24 2.34 13.51
CA VAL A 138 3.49 3.56 13.20
C VAL A 138 2.25 3.29 12.36
N GLU A 139 1.30 4.19 12.47
CA GLU A 139 0.17 4.32 11.57
C GLU A 139 0.20 5.70 10.94
N VAL A 140 0.21 5.76 9.62
CA VAL A 140 0.22 7.00 8.87
C VAL A 140 -0.82 6.95 7.77
N SER A 141 -1.34 8.12 7.40
CA SER A 141 -2.23 8.28 6.27
C SER A 141 -1.83 9.51 5.46
N SER A 142 -2.10 9.47 4.15
CA SER A 142 -1.90 10.64 3.30
C SER A 142 -2.97 11.70 3.53
N ASN A 143 -2.77 12.87 2.95
CA ASN A 143 -3.88 13.75 2.63
C ASN A 143 -4.88 13.05 1.69
N GLU A 144 -6.08 13.60 1.61
CA GLU A 144 -7.06 13.17 0.61
C GLU A 144 -6.76 13.81 -0.75
N VAL A 145 -6.88 13.01 -1.80
CA VAL A 145 -6.83 13.47 -3.19
C VAL A 145 -8.20 13.27 -3.80
N VAL A 146 -8.70 14.32 -4.47
CA VAL A 146 -9.95 14.27 -5.23
C VAL A 146 -9.63 14.20 -6.71
N VAL A 147 -10.15 13.18 -7.39
CA VAL A 147 -10.03 13.03 -8.85
C VAL A 147 -11.41 13.02 -9.47
N GLU A 148 -11.52 13.55 -10.68
CA GLU A 148 -12.76 13.56 -11.45
C GLU A 148 -12.61 12.68 -12.69
N VAL A 149 -13.48 11.68 -12.80
CA VAL A 149 -13.56 10.80 -13.96
C VAL A 149 -14.59 11.38 -14.92
N ALA A 150 -14.15 11.88 -16.07
CA ALA A 150 -15.02 12.39 -17.10
C ALA A 150 -15.64 11.25 -17.94
N PRO A 151 -16.86 11.42 -18.47
CA PRO A 151 -17.43 10.50 -19.44
C PRO A 151 -16.57 10.45 -20.72
N PRO A 152 -16.58 9.32 -21.47
CA PRO A 152 -15.69 9.14 -22.62
C PRO A 152 -15.92 10.17 -23.75
N SER A 153 -17.11 10.79 -23.81
CA SER A 153 -17.49 11.78 -24.82
C SER A 153 -16.86 13.17 -24.63
N GLU A 154 -16.26 13.43 -23.46
CA GLU A 154 -15.72 14.75 -23.10
C GLU A 154 -14.18 14.82 -23.14
N LEU A 155 -13.51 13.71 -23.46
CA LEU A 155 -12.07 13.63 -23.64
C LEU A 155 -11.73 13.91 -25.12
N ARG A 156 -11.79 15.18 -25.53
CA ARG A 156 -11.22 15.65 -26.81
C ARG A 156 -9.82 16.21 -26.62
#